data_AF-A0A964WRQ4-F1
#
_entry.id   AF-A0A964WRQ4-F1
#
_cell.length_a   1.000
_cell.length_b   1.000
_cell.length_c   1.000
_cell.angle_alpha   90.00
_cell.angle_beta   90.00
_cell.angle_gamma   90.00
#
_symmetry.space_group_name_H-M   'P 1'
#
loop_
_entity.id
_entity.type
_entity.pdbx_description
1 polymer ?
#
loop_
_entity_poly.entity_id
_entity_poly.type
_entity_poly.pdbx_seq_one_letter_code
_entity_poly.pdbx_strand_id
1 'polypeptide(L)'
;MDGNMLARLGAVAFVAVAITATVVELTRKEEQPEMEPARPAQTNAVDPLNAELFRCQSLGEAGPRDPACLRAWAESRRRFLTPGTGNTIADREQSRARGGASAEGSSAIEARRREAAPQTEDAE
;
A
#
# COMPACT_ATOMS: atom_id res chain seq x y z
N MET A 1 -40.24 29.36 -13.03
CA MET A 1 -39.14 28.39 -13.21
C MET A 1 -39.44 27.62 -14.47
N ASP A 2 -38.53 27.63 -15.44
CA ASP A 2 -38.72 26.96 -16.72
C ASP A 2 -38.74 25.44 -16.51
N GLY A 3 -39.91 24.83 -16.66
CA GLY A 3 -40.08 23.38 -16.45
C GLY A 3 -39.16 22.53 -17.33
N ASN A 4 -38.74 23.06 -18.48
CA ASN A 4 -37.76 22.42 -19.36
C ASN A 4 -36.35 22.39 -18.74
N MET A 5 -35.95 23.43 -18.00
CA MET A 5 -34.68 23.47 -17.31
C MET A 5 -34.66 22.50 -16.13
N LEU A 6 -35.77 22.39 -15.39
CA LEU A 6 -35.93 21.41 -14.31
C LEU A 6 -35.93 19.97 -14.84
N ALA A 7 -36.60 19.70 -15.96
CA ALA A 7 -36.60 18.39 -16.60
C ALA A 7 -35.19 17.98 -17.06
N ARG A 8 -34.44 18.89 -17.67
CA ARG A 8 -33.04 18.66 -18.07
C ARG A 8 -32.15 18.39 -16.86
N LEU A 9 -32.32 19.15 -15.78
CA LEU A 9 -31.55 18.96 -14.55
C LEU A 9 -31.80 17.58 -13.95
N GLY A 10 -33.07 17.16 -13.89
CA GLY A 10 -33.46 15.83 -13.41
C GLY A 10 -32.88 14.70 -14.28
N ALA A 11 -32.95 14.85 -15.60
CA ALA A 11 -32.39 13.86 -16.53
C ALA A 11 -30.86 13.73 -16.38
N VAL A 12 -30.14 14.84 -16.29
CA VAL A 12 -28.68 14.84 -16.10
C VAL A 12 -28.30 14.21 -14.75
N ALA A 13 -29.00 14.57 -13.67
CA ALA A 13 -28.75 13.99 -12.35
C ALA A 13 -28.99 12.47 -12.34
N PHE A 14 -30.08 12.00 -12.97
CA PHE A 14 -30.38 10.58 -13.07
C PHE A 14 -29.31 9.81 -13.86
N VAL A 15 -28.86 10.36 -15.01
CA VAL A 15 -27.79 9.75 -15.82
C VAL A 15 -26.48 9.69 -15.03
N ALA A 16 -26.10 10.74 -14.31
CA ALA A 16 -24.89 10.75 -13.48
C ALA A 16 -24.95 9.69 -12.37
N VAL A 17 -26.10 9.54 -11.70
CA VAL A 17 -26.31 8.51 -10.67
C VAL A 17 -26.23 7.11 -11.28
N ALA A 18 -26.86 6.89 -12.44
CA ALA A 18 -26.84 5.61 -13.13
C ALA A 18 -25.41 5.19 -13.54
N ILE A 19 -24.61 6.11 -14.09
CA ILE A 19 -23.20 5.86 -14.43
C ILE A 19 -22.38 5.54 -13.18
N THR A 20 -22.59 6.28 -12.09
CA THR A 20 -21.88 6.02 -10.84
C THR A 20 -22.21 4.63 -10.28
N ALA A 21 -23.50 4.25 -10.33
CA ALA A 21 -23.96 2.94 -9.90
C ALA A 21 -23.36 1.81 -10.75
N THR A 22 -23.33 1.96 -12.09
CA THR A 22 -22.72 0.94 -12.96
C THR A 22 -21.23 0.79 -12.75
N VAL A 23 -20.50 1.90 -12.55
CA VAL A 23 -19.07 1.84 -12.20
C VAL A 23 -18.86 1.05 -10.90
N VAL A 24 -19.63 1.34 -9.85
CA VAL A 24 -19.51 0.63 -8.56
C VAL A 24 -19.89 -0.85 -8.68
N GLU A 25 -20.94 -1.18 -9.42
CA GLU A 25 -21.37 -2.57 -9.65
C GLU A 25 -20.28 -3.36 -10.40
N LEU A 26 -19.66 -2.75 -11.41
CA LEU A 26 -18.56 -3.35 -12.16
C LEU A 26 -17.29 -3.47 -11.31
N THR A 27 -16.92 -2.44 -10.53
CA THR A 27 -15.80 -2.53 -9.58
C THR A 27 -16.04 -3.60 -8.53
N ARG A 28 -17.24 -3.71 -7.95
CA ARG A 28 -17.57 -4.76 -6.96
C ARG A 28 -17.56 -6.17 -7.53
N LYS A 29 -17.89 -6.33 -8.82
CA LYS A 29 -17.90 -7.63 -9.50
C LYS A 29 -16.48 -8.06 -9.90
N GLU A 30 -15.63 -7.09 -10.25
CA GLU A 30 -14.19 -7.25 -10.46
C GLU A 30 -13.39 -7.37 -9.15
N GLU A 31 -13.92 -6.94 -8.00
CA GLU A 31 -13.30 -7.10 -6.66
C GLU A 31 -13.63 -8.44 -5.97
N GLN A 32 -14.51 -9.27 -6.56
CA GLN A 32 -14.84 -10.60 -6.03
C GLN A 32 -13.91 -11.78 -6.43
N PRO A 33 -12.83 -11.58 -7.20
CA PRO A 33 -11.63 -12.40 -7.13
C PRO A 33 -10.51 -11.61 -6.42
N GLU A 34 -10.12 -12.04 -5.22
CA GLU A 34 -8.87 -11.60 -4.55
C GLU A 34 -8.72 -10.09 -4.32
N MET A 35 -9.67 -9.47 -3.61
CA MET A 35 -9.24 -8.41 -2.70
C MET A 35 -8.45 -9.02 -1.54
N GLU A 36 -7.15 -9.27 -1.76
CA GLU A 36 -6.18 -8.99 -0.70
C GLU A 36 -6.48 -7.54 -0.31
N PRO A 37 -7.04 -7.28 0.90
CA PRO A 37 -7.27 -5.91 1.33
C PRO A 37 -5.94 -5.22 1.20
N ALA A 38 -5.85 -4.16 0.38
CA ALA A 38 -4.62 -3.43 0.08
C ALA A 38 -3.79 -3.36 1.35
N ARG A 39 -2.79 -4.27 1.45
CA ARG A 39 -2.11 -4.57 2.70
C ARG A 39 -1.58 -3.23 3.16
N PRO A 40 -2.09 -2.61 4.24
CA PRO A 40 -1.59 -1.30 4.64
C PRO A 40 -0.13 -1.53 4.89
N ALA A 41 0.69 -0.88 4.07
CA ALA A 41 2.13 -1.11 4.01
C ALA A 41 2.67 -1.10 5.44
N GLN A 42 2.93 -2.30 5.95
CA GLN A 42 3.68 -2.59 7.17
C GLN A 42 3.49 -1.54 8.27
N THR A 43 2.33 -1.52 8.94
CA THR A 43 2.23 -0.80 10.23
C THR A 43 2.91 -1.65 11.30
N ASN A 44 4.24 -1.59 11.28
CA ASN A 44 5.07 -1.99 12.40
C ASN A 44 4.55 -1.28 13.65
N ALA A 45 4.30 -2.06 14.71
CA ALA A 45 4.19 -1.65 16.11
C ALA A 45 3.35 -0.39 16.39
N VAL A 46 2.08 -0.56 16.80
CA VAL A 46 1.26 0.39 17.60
C VAL A 46 1.70 1.85 17.44
N ASP A 47 1.51 2.42 16.25
CA ASP A 47 1.94 3.80 16.01
C ASP A 47 1.07 4.73 16.88
N PRO A 48 1.64 5.46 17.85
CA PRO A 48 0.88 6.38 18.70
C PRO A 48 0.14 7.44 17.86
N LEU A 49 0.60 7.71 16.63
CA LEU A 49 -0.10 8.59 15.69
C LEU A 49 -1.48 8.06 15.29
N ASN A 50 -1.64 6.74 15.10
CA ASN A 50 -2.94 6.16 14.77
C ASN A 50 -3.93 6.25 15.94
N ALA A 51 -3.44 6.05 17.17
CA ALA A 51 -4.27 6.21 18.37
C ALA A 51 -4.76 7.67 18.51
N GLU A 52 -3.91 8.65 18.23
CA GLU A 52 -4.27 10.06 18.28
C GLU A 52 -5.24 10.46 17.15
N LEU A 53 -5.06 9.92 15.93
CA LEU A 53 -6.01 10.12 14.84
C LEU A 53 -7.39 9.54 15.17
N PHE A 54 -7.45 8.37 15.80
CA PHE A 54 -8.71 7.76 16.25
C PHE A 54 -9.40 8.61 17.33
N ARG A 55 -8.63 9.11 18.31
CA ARG A 55 -9.11 10.08 19.31
C ARG A 55 -9.68 11.34 18.64
N CYS A 56 -9.00 11.86 17.63
CA CYS A 56 -9.45 13.05 16.91
C CYS A 56 -10.70 12.80 16.05
N GLN A 57 -10.87 11.58 15.55
CA GLN A 57 -12.06 11.20 14.79
C GLN A 57 -13.30 11.10 15.69
N SER A 58 -13.14 10.62 16.93
CA SER A 58 -14.25 10.54 17.90
C SER A 58 -14.71 11.92 18.40
N LEU A 59 -13.90 12.98 18.23
CA LEU A 59 -14.27 14.36 18.55
C LEU A 59 -15.22 15.01 17.52
N GLY A 60 -15.32 14.46 16.30
CA GLY A 60 -16.18 14.99 15.24
C GLY A 60 -15.93 16.48 14.95
N GLU A 61 -16.97 17.31 15.02
CA GLU A 61 -16.91 18.76 14.78
C GLU A 61 -15.97 19.53 15.72
N ALA A 62 -15.61 18.98 16.87
CA ALA A 62 -14.62 19.58 17.75
C ALA A 62 -13.17 19.34 17.28
N GLY A 63 -12.93 18.29 16.49
CA GLY A 63 -11.60 17.90 16.00
C GLY A 63 -10.86 19.01 15.25
N PRO A 64 -11.48 19.74 14.30
CA PRO A 64 -10.83 20.85 13.59
C PRO A 64 -10.45 22.05 14.47
N ARG A 65 -10.98 22.13 15.69
CA ARG A 65 -10.68 23.20 16.66
C ARG A 65 -9.60 22.81 17.67
N ASP A 66 -9.24 21.52 17.76
CA ASP A 66 -8.20 21.03 18.67
C ASP A 66 -6.81 21.12 18.02
N PRO A 67 -5.86 21.89 18.60
CA PRO A 67 -4.50 22.03 18.06
C PRO A 67 -3.67 20.74 18.10
N ALA A 68 -4.01 19.76 18.96
CA ALA A 68 -3.40 18.43 18.93
C ALA A 68 -3.85 17.64 17.70
N CYS A 69 -5.14 17.71 17.36
CA CYS A 69 -5.70 17.04 16.19
C CYS A 69 -5.19 17.59 14.87
N LEU A 70 -5.06 18.91 14.77
CA LEU A 70 -4.45 19.55 13.59
C LEU A 70 -3.00 19.08 13.37
N ARG A 71 -2.22 18.92 14.44
CA ARG A 71 -0.84 18.40 14.35
C ARG A 71 -0.81 16.93 13.93
N ALA A 72 -1.67 16.09 14.50
CA ALA A 72 -1.74 14.68 14.14
C ALA A 72 -2.09 14.48 12.65
N TRP A 73 -3.04 15.26 12.13
CA TRP A 73 -3.39 15.24 10.71
C TRP A 73 -2.26 15.71 9.79
N ALA A 74 -1.56 16.79 10.17
CA ALA A 74 -0.42 17.28 9.40
C ALA A 74 0.71 16.25 9.31
N GLU A 75 1.00 15.57 10.42
CA GLU A 75 2.03 14.52 10.50
C GLU A 75 1.63 13.28 9.69
N SER A 76 0.37 12.85 9.79
CA SER A 76 -0.18 11.76 8.96
C SER A 76 -0.01 12.06 7.47
N ARG A 77 -0.44 13.25 7.03
CA ARG A 77 -0.30 13.69 5.64
C ARG A 77 1.16 13.73 5.19
N ARG A 78 2.08 14.20 6.03
CA ARG A 78 3.52 14.24 5.72
C ARG A 78 4.08 12.85 5.45
N ARG A 79 3.71 11.85 6.26
CA ARG A 79 4.13 10.45 6.08
C ARG A 79 3.56 9.85 4.80
N PHE A 80 2.27 10.10 4.52
CA PHE A 80 1.62 9.64 3.29
C PHE A 80 2.19 10.28 2.02
N LEU A 81 2.61 11.55 2.09
CA LEU A 81 3.18 12.26 0.94
C LEU A 81 4.70 12.07 0.78
N THR A 82 5.38 11.46 1.76
CA THR A 82 6.81 11.15 1.67
C THR A 82 7.12 9.64 1.80
N PRO A 83 6.40 8.69 1.15
CA PRO A 83 6.72 7.26 1.29
C PRO A 83 8.07 6.92 0.68
N GLY A 84 8.48 7.66 -0.36
CA GLY A 84 9.62 7.35 -1.22
C GLY A 84 11.01 7.66 -0.65
N THR A 85 11.15 8.31 0.51
CA THR A 85 12.48 8.50 1.12
C THR A 85 12.81 7.40 2.13
N GLY A 86 11.81 6.89 2.85
CA GLY A 86 11.98 5.80 3.81
C GLY A 86 12.03 4.42 3.15
N ASN A 87 11.12 4.15 2.20
CA ASN A 87 11.05 2.84 1.55
C ASN A 87 12.28 2.60 0.67
N THR A 88 12.78 3.61 -0.05
CA THR A 88 13.96 3.46 -0.93
C THR A 88 15.26 3.21 -0.16
N ILE A 89 15.39 3.71 1.08
CA ILE A 89 16.55 3.44 1.94
C ILE A 89 16.41 2.05 2.60
N ALA A 90 15.23 1.71 3.11
CA ALA A 90 14.95 0.38 3.68
C ALA A 90 15.06 -0.75 2.64
N ASP A 91 14.60 -0.51 1.42
CA ASP A 91 14.64 -1.46 0.29
C ASP A 91 16.08 -1.61 -0.24
N ARG A 92 16.89 -0.55 -0.19
CA ARG A 92 18.33 -0.61 -0.50
C ARG A 92 19.12 -1.35 0.58
N GLU A 93 18.78 -1.18 1.85
CA GLU A 93 19.38 -1.90 2.96
C GLU A 93 19.01 -3.39 2.93
N GLN A 94 17.75 -3.71 2.63
CA GLN A 94 17.26 -5.07 2.47
C GLN A 94 17.83 -5.74 1.22
N SER A 95 17.97 -5.02 0.11
CA SER A 95 18.67 -5.49 -1.09
C SER A 95 20.15 -5.74 -0.84
N ARG A 96 20.81 -4.92 0.00
CA ARG A 96 22.20 -5.15 0.43
C ARG A 96 22.32 -6.38 1.35
N ALA A 97 21.41 -6.53 2.30
CA ALA A 97 21.35 -7.70 3.18
C ALA A 97 21.06 -9.00 2.40
N ARG A 98 20.16 -8.94 1.40
CA ARG A 98 19.81 -10.07 0.53
C ARG A 98 20.92 -10.38 -0.48
N GLY A 99 21.62 -9.38 -0.99
CA GLY A 99 22.79 -9.54 -1.86
C GLY A 99 23.97 -10.20 -1.13
N GLY A 100 24.21 -9.85 0.14
CA GLY A 100 25.21 -10.51 0.99
C GLY A 100 24.88 -11.98 1.25
N ALA A 101 23.64 -12.29 1.64
CA ALA A 101 23.21 -13.67 1.88
C ALA A 101 23.20 -14.54 0.61
N SER A 102 22.89 -13.96 -0.56
CA SER A 102 22.86 -14.70 -1.83
C SER A 102 24.26 -15.04 -2.35
N ALA A 103 25.27 -14.22 -2.06
CA ALA A 103 26.66 -14.49 -2.46
C ALA A 103 27.27 -15.66 -1.67
N GLU A 104 27.01 -15.73 -0.35
CA GLU A 104 27.44 -16.86 0.50
C GLU A 104 26.78 -18.19 0.11
N GLY A 105 25.47 -18.18 -0.15
CA GLY A 105 24.73 -19.37 -0.56
C GLY A 105 25.19 -19.93 -1.91
N SER A 106 25.49 -19.06 -2.88
CA SER A 106 25.95 -19.49 -4.21
C SER A 106 27.35 -20.11 -4.15
N SER A 107 28.24 -19.60 -3.30
CA SER A 107 29.59 -20.16 -3.12
C SER A 107 29.57 -21.55 -2.47
N ALA A 108 28.73 -21.75 -1.45
CA ALA A 108 28.59 -23.06 -0.79
C ALA A 108 27.96 -24.13 -1.69
N ILE A 109 26.99 -23.74 -2.54
CA ILE A 109 26.37 -24.67 -3.52
C ILE A 109 27.37 -25.05 -4.62
N GLU A 110 28.18 -24.11 -5.10
CA GLU A 110 29.18 -24.40 -6.13
C GLU A 110 30.35 -25.24 -5.59
N ALA A 111 30.79 -25.00 -4.36
CA ALA A 111 31.78 -25.85 -3.70
C ALA A 111 31.28 -27.30 -3.58
N ARG A 112 30.05 -27.50 -3.09
CA ARG A 112 29.44 -28.83 -2.99
C ARG A 112 29.23 -29.50 -4.35
N ARG A 113 28.94 -28.72 -5.40
CA ARG A 113 28.83 -29.23 -6.79
C ARG A 113 30.19 -29.69 -7.33
N ARG A 114 31.28 -28.96 -7.03
CA ARG A 114 32.64 -29.35 -7.41
C ARG A 114 33.11 -30.59 -6.65
N GLU A 115 32.74 -30.74 -5.38
CA GLU A 115 32.99 -31.96 -4.60
C GLU A 115 32.18 -33.18 -5.10
N ALA A 116 30.98 -32.94 -5.64
CA ALA A 116 30.12 -34.00 -6.18
C ALA A 116 30.41 -34.36 -7.65
N ALA A 117 31.33 -33.66 -8.33
CA ALA A 117 31.75 -34.03 -9.67
C ALA A 117 32.73 -35.23 -9.57
N PRO A 118 32.43 -36.38 -10.21
CA PRO A 118 33.36 -37.50 -10.23
C PRO A 118 34.63 -37.06 -10.96
N GLN A 119 35.79 -37.20 -10.30
CA GLN A 119 37.10 -37.06 -10.93
C GLN A 119 37.25 -38.21 -11.92
N THR A 120 36.93 -37.98 -13.18
CA THR A 120 37.31 -38.86 -14.29
C THR A 120 38.70 -38.47 -14.73
N GLU A 121 39.70 -38.77 -13.90
CA GLU A 121 41.10 -38.82 -14.32
C GLU A 121 41.66 -40.18 -13.91
N ASP A 122 42.11 -40.89 -14.94
CA ASP A 122 43.11 -41.96 -14.97
C ASP A 122 42.73 -43.36 -14.45
N ALA A 123 42.37 -44.21 -15.42
CA ALA A 123 42.84 -45.59 -15.45
C ALA A 123 43.20 -45.94 -16.90
N GLU A 124 44.47 -45.68 -17.25
CA GLU A 124 45.22 -46.40 -18.29
C GLU A 124 45.50 -47.84 -17.83
#